data_AF-A0A0F0LM92-F1
#
_entry.id   AF-A0A0F0LM92-F1
#
_cell.length_a   1.000
_cell.length_b   1.000
_cell.length_c   1.000
_cell.angle_alpha   90.00
_cell.angle_beta   90.00
_cell.angle_gamma   90.00
#
_symmetry.space_group_name_H-M   'P 1'
#
loop_
_entity.id
_entity.type
_entity.pdbx_description
1 polymer ?
#
loop_
_entity_poly.entity_id
_entity_poly.type
_entity_poly.pdbx_seq_one_letter_code
_entity_poly.pdbx_strand_id
1 'polypeptide(L)'
;MTADKVVIDYDMLDGVRGSIAAIIAELKDAPERSHDAAGAIDQPFEQAQLQALAAEFRGSWEPKREDLIASLEDVSRRIGDVIDSYLGLDRWF
;
A
#
# COMPACT_ATOMS: atom_id res chain seq x y z
N MET A 1 11.12 -7.41 -32.57
CA MET A 1 10.04 -6.69 -31.86
C MET A 1 10.58 -5.30 -31.58
N THR A 2 10.13 -4.30 -32.33
CA THR A 2 10.51 -2.91 -32.06
C THR A 2 9.77 -2.51 -30.80
N ALA A 3 10.50 -2.27 -29.70
CA ALA A 3 9.89 -1.72 -28.50
C ALA A 3 9.23 -0.40 -28.91
N ASP A 4 7.91 -0.33 -28.74
CA ASP A 4 7.18 0.90 -29.00
C ASP A 4 7.74 1.98 -28.08
N LYS A 5 8.04 3.16 -28.63
CA LYS A 5 8.66 4.22 -27.83
C LYS A 5 7.62 4.76 -26.86
N VAL A 6 7.70 4.33 -25.60
CA VAL A 6 6.87 4.86 -24.53
C VAL A 6 7.41 6.23 -24.12
N VAL A 7 6.66 7.28 -24.43
CA VAL A 7 6.89 8.61 -23.83
C VAL A 7 6.23 8.58 -22.46
N ILE A 8 7.04 8.73 -21.41
CA ILE A 8 6.55 8.74 -20.04
C ILE A 8 6.62 10.18 -19.53
N ASP A 9 5.47 10.72 -19.16
CA ASP A 9 5.35 12.04 -18.55
C ASP A 9 5.76 11.97 -17.07
N TYR A 10 6.66 12.85 -16.63
CA TYR A 10 7.09 12.92 -15.23
C TYR A 10 5.93 13.27 -14.30
N ASP A 11 4.99 14.11 -14.73
CA ASP A 11 3.82 14.48 -13.95
C ASP A 11 2.90 13.27 -13.74
N MET A 12 2.80 12.39 -14.76
CA MET A 12 2.07 11.14 -14.64
C MET A 12 2.74 10.19 -13.63
N LEU A 13 4.06 10.05 -13.67
CA LEU A 13 4.79 9.21 -12.72
C LEU A 13 4.68 9.74 -11.29
N ASP A 14 4.75 11.06 -11.10
CA ASP A 14 4.58 11.65 -9.78
C ASP A 14 3.14 11.50 -9.26
N GLY A 15 2.14 11.61 -10.15
CA GLY A 15 0.75 11.28 -9.83
C GLY A 15 0.55 9.83 -9.39
N VAL A 16 1.24 8.87 -10.01
CA VAL A 16 1.25 7.47 -9.57
C VAL A 16 1.88 7.33 -8.18
N ARG A 17 3.00 8.01 -7.91
CA ARG A 17 3.64 8.01 -6.58
C ARG A 17 2.72 8.59 -5.50
N GLY A 18 2.02 9.69 -5.80
CA GLY A 18 1.04 10.28 -4.91
C GLY A 18 -0.11 9.32 -4.59
N SER A 19 -0.60 8.60 -5.61
CA SER A 19 -1.66 7.59 -5.44
C SER A 19 -1.18 6.42 -4.57
N ILE A 20 0.05 5.95 -4.78
CA ILE A 20 0.66 4.90 -3.95
C ILE A 20 0.79 5.37 -2.49
N ALA A 21 1.22 6.61 -2.27
CA ALA A 21 1.35 7.17 -0.93
C ALA A 21 0.00 7.23 -0.20
N ALA A 22 -1.08 7.62 -0.89
CA ALA A 22 -2.42 7.62 -0.34
C ALA A 22 -2.88 6.19 0.06
N ILE A 23 -2.66 5.21 -0.82
CA ILE A 23 -2.99 3.80 -0.52
C ILE A 23 -2.21 3.29 0.70
N ILE A 24 -0.91 3.59 0.78
CA ILE A 24 -0.09 3.21 1.95
C ILE A 24 -0.65 3.83 3.24
N ALA A 25 -1.06 5.10 3.21
CA ALA A 25 -1.65 5.75 4.37
C ALA A 25 -2.94 5.03 4.81
N GLU A 26 -3.85 4.73 3.88
CA GLU A 26 -5.08 3.98 4.18
C GLU A 26 -4.78 2.59 4.75
N LEU A 27 -3.77 1.89 4.21
CA LEU A 27 -3.35 0.59 4.73
C LEU A 27 -2.73 0.71 6.13
N LYS A 28 -2.02 1.80 6.45
CA LYS A 28 -1.45 2.04 7.79
C LYS A 28 -2.51 2.38 8.84
N ASP A 29 -3.64 2.97 8.43
CA ASP A 29 -4.77 3.31 9.32
C ASP A 29 -5.74 2.13 9.54
N ALA A 30 -5.75 1.13 8.67
CA ALA A 30 -6.65 -0.03 8.74
C ALA A 30 -6.59 -0.88 10.04
N PRO A 31 -5.44 -1.02 10.75
CA PRO A 31 -5.36 -1.76 12.01
C PRO A 31 -6.23 -1.17 13.12
N GLU A 32 -6.34 0.15 13.22
CA GLU A 32 -7.14 0.81 14.26
C GLU A 32 -8.61 0.39 14.16
N ARG A 33 -9.15 0.41 12.94
CA ARG A 33 -10.53 -0.02 12.65
C ARG A 33 -10.76 -1.51 12.91
N SER A 34 -9.74 -2.33 12.64
CA SER A 34 -9.81 -3.78 12.84
C SER A 34 -9.74 -4.15 14.32
N HIS A 35 -8.98 -3.40 15.12
CA HIS A 35 -8.94 -3.53 16.57
C HIS A 35 -10.28 -3.16 17.21
N ASP A 36 -10.87 -2.04 16.77
CA ASP A 36 -12.19 -1.61 17.23
C ASP A 36 -13.28 -2.63 16.93
N ALA A 37 -13.25 -3.25 15.75
CA ALA A 37 -14.23 -4.28 15.38
C ALA A 37 -14.12 -5.54 16.26
N ALA A 38 -12.90 -6.05 16.49
CA ALA A 38 -12.70 -7.22 17.35
C ALA A 38 -12.99 -6.93 18.84
N GLY A 39 -12.76 -5.69 19.29
CA GLY A 39 -13.12 -5.26 20.64
C GLY A 39 -14.63 -5.03 20.81
N ALA A 40 -15.30 -4.52 19.77
CA ALA A 40 -16.75 -4.33 19.75
C ALA A 40 -17.51 -5.67 19.66
N ILE A 41 -16.95 -6.66 18.98
CA ILE A 41 -17.40 -8.05 19.01
C ILE A 41 -16.84 -8.70 20.29
N ASP A 42 -17.45 -8.37 21.42
CA ASP A 42 -17.16 -9.02 22.70
C ASP A 42 -17.75 -10.45 22.72
N GLN A 43 -18.31 -10.92 23.84
CA GLN A 43 -19.04 -12.19 23.91
C GLN A 43 -20.55 -11.98 24.08
N PRO A 44 -21.27 -11.47 23.07
CA PRO A 44 -22.73 -11.44 23.12
C PRO A 44 -23.24 -12.88 23.29
N PHE A 45 -23.99 -13.11 24.38
CA PHE A 45 -24.54 -14.44 24.73
C PHE A 45 -23.49 -15.55 24.93
N GLU A 46 -22.28 -15.22 25.40
CA GLU A 46 -21.16 -16.17 25.59
C GLU A 46 -20.68 -16.84 24.27
N GLN A 47 -21.10 -16.33 23.11
CA GLN A 47 -20.73 -16.88 21.81
C GLN A 47 -19.43 -16.27 21.30
N ALA A 48 -18.30 -16.81 21.77
CA ALA A 48 -16.95 -16.36 21.38
C ALA A 48 -16.54 -16.66 19.92
N GLN A 49 -17.40 -17.31 19.12
CA GLN A 49 -17.06 -17.75 17.75
C GLN A 49 -16.80 -16.57 16.81
N LEU A 50 -17.59 -15.50 16.92
CA LEU A 50 -17.40 -14.30 16.10
C LEU A 50 -16.13 -13.54 16.45
N GLN A 51 -15.82 -13.45 17.75
CA GLN A 51 -14.58 -12.87 18.25
C GLN A 51 -13.35 -13.65 17.76
N ALA A 52 -13.41 -15.00 17.80
CA ALA A 52 -12.34 -15.86 17.33
C ALA A 52 -12.10 -15.71 15.82
N LEU A 53 -13.17 -15.67 15.01
CA LEU A 53 -13.07 -15.42 13.56
C LEU A 53 -12.49 -14.03 13.25
N ALA A 54 -12.88 -13.00 13.99
CA ALA A 54 -12.31 -11.66 13.84
C ALA A 54 -10.81 -11.62 14.18
N ALA A 55 -10.41 -12.34 15.25
CA ALA A 55 -9.01 -12.46 15.64
C ALA A 55 -8.18 -13.24 14.60
N GLU A 56 -8.71 -14.34 14.05
CA GLU A 56 -8.07 -15.12 12.99
C GLU A 56 -7.91 -14.31 11.70
N PHE A 57 -8.96 -13.57 11.30
CA PHE A 57 -8.89 -12.66 10.18
C PHE A 57 -7.77 -11.64 10.39
N ARG A 58 -7.74 -10.95 11.54
CA ARG A 58 -6.69 -9.98 11.88
C ARG A 58 -5.30 -10.61 11.81
N GLY A 59 -5.10 -11.78 12.42
CA GLY A 59 -3.81 -12.47 12.45
C GLY A 59 -3.30 -12.84 11.05
N SER A 60 -4.19 -13.20 10.13
CA SER A 60 -3.83 -13.54 8.75
C SER A 60 -3.72 -12.33 7.80
N TRP A 61 -4.45 -11.25 8.10
CA TRP A 61 -4.48 -10.02 7.31
C TRP A 61 -3.28 -9.12 7.60
N GLU A 62 -2.91 -8.99 8.88
CA GLU A 62 -1.87 -8.05 9.30
C GLU A 62 -0.51 -8.28 8.59
N PRO A 63 0.01 -9.52 8.48
CA PRO A 63 1.26 -9.76 7.74
C PRO A 63 1.12 -9.43 6.25
N LYS A 64 -0.01 -9.77 5.62
CA LYS A 64 -0.26 -9.49 4.20
C LYS A 64 -0.35 -7.99 3.92
N ARG A 65 -0.91 -7.24 4.87
CA ARG A 65 -1.00 -5.78 4.82
C ARG A 65 0.39 -5.15 4.86
N GLU A 66 1.25 -5.60 5.78
CA GLU A 66 2.64 -5.15 5.87
C GLU A 66 3.44 -5.50 4.61
N ASP A 67 3.29 -6.71 4.07
CA ASP A 67 3.94 -7.12 2.82
C ASP A 67 3.50 -6.26 1.62
N LEU A 68 2.21 -5.91 1.56
CA LEU A 68 1.67 -5.03 0.53
C LEU A 68 2.22 -3.60 0.65
N ILE A 69 2.29 -3.06 1.87
CA ILE A 69 2.90 -1.75 2.14
C ILE A 69 4.36 -1.74 1.66
N ALA A 70 5.15 -2.74 2.05
CA ALA A 70 6.56 -2.83 1.65
C ALA A 70 6.73 -2.90 0.12
N SER A 71 5.85 -3.65 -0.56
CA SER A 71 5.85 -3.77 -2.02
C SER A 71 5.52 -2.44 -2.70
N LEU A 72 4.52 -1.72 -2.19
CA LEU A 72 4.14 -0.40 -2.69
C LEU A 72 5.23 0.65 -2.46
N GLU A 73 5.91 0.60 -1.31
CA GLU A 73 7.05 1.46 -1.01
C GLU A 73 8.23 1.19 -1.98
N ASP A 74 8.54 -0.07 -2.31
CA ASP A 74 9.56 -0.42 -3.32
C ASP A 74 9.19 0.10 -4.72
N VAL A 75 7.92 -0.04 -5.13
CA VAL A 75 7.45 0.50 -6.42
C VAL A 75 7.57 2.02 -6.46
N SER A 76 7.12 2.72 -5.41
CA SER A 76 7.21 4.19 -5.33
C SER A 76 8.65 4.68 -5.39
N ARG A 77 9.57 3.99 -4.70
CA ARG A 77 11.00 4.28 -4.75
C ARG A 77 11.56 4.10 -6.17
N ARG A 78 11.28 2.98 -6.82
CA ARG A 78 11.74 2.73 -8.20
C ARG A 78 11.23 3.78 -9.19
N ILE A 79 9.99 4.25 -9.03
CA ILE A 79 9.45 5.34 -9.86
C ILE A 79 10.24 6.63 -9.60
N GLY A 80 10.55 6.94 -8.34
CA GLY A 80 11.41 8.07 -7.98
C GLY A 80 12.80 7.99 -8.62
N ASP A 81 13.46 6.83 -8.50
CA ASP A 81 14.79 6.59 -9.08
C ASP A 81 14.78 6.79 -10.61
N VAL A 82 13.69 6.38 -11.29
CA VAL A 82 13.50 6.60 -12.73
C VAL A 82 13.38 8.09 -13.05
N ILE A 83 12.51 8.83 -12.34
CA ILE A 83 12.34 10.29 -12.53
C ILE A 83 13.67 11.01 -12.33
N ASP A 84 14.37 10.74 -11.23
CA ASP A 84 15.65 11.38 -10.89
C ASP A 84 16.73 11.10 -11.94
N SER A 85 16.79 9.87 -12.45
CA SER A 85 17.72 9.46 -13.51
C SER A 85 17.49 10.27 -14.80
N TYR A 86 16.24 10.38 -15.25
CA TYR A 86 15.92 11.08 -16.48
C TYR A 86 16.03 12.62 -16.34
N LEU A 87 15.60 13.20 -15.20
CA LEU A 87 15.86 14.61 -14.91
C LEU A 87 17.35 14.92 -14.84
N GLY A 88 18.15 13.97 -14.34
CA GLY A 88 19.60 14.02 -14.39
C GLY A 88 20.09 14.16 -15.82
N LEU A 89 19.66 13.27 -16.72
CA LEU A 89 20.03 13.31 -18.14
C LEU A 89 19.60 14.62 -18.83
N ASP A 90 18.38 15.10 -18.57
CA ASP A 90 17.85 16.33 -19.15
C ASP A 90 18.64 17.58 -18.73
N ARG A 91 19.33 17.58 -17.59
CA ARG A 91 20.20 18.70 -17.17
C ARG A 91 21.54 18.76 -17.90
N TRP A 92 21.97 17.66 -18.52
CA TRP A 92 23.27 17.57 -19.21
C TRP A 92 23.21 17.89 -20.70
N PHE A 93 22.01 17.93 -21.29
CA PHE A 93 21.75 18.27 -22.69
C PHE A 93 20.98 19.59 -22.81
#